data_AF-A0A4U7D2Y5-F1
#
_entry.id   AF-A0A4U7D2Y5-F1
#
_cell.length_a   1.000
_cell.length_b   1.000
_cell.length_c   1.000
_cell.angle_alpha   90.00
_cell.angle_beta   90.00
_cell.angle_gamma   90.00
#
_symmetry.space_group_name_H-M   'P 1'
#
loop_
_entity.id
_entity.type
_entity.pdbx_description
1 polymer ?
#
loop_
_entity_poly.entity_id
_entity_poly.type
_entity_poly.pdbx_seq_one_letter_code
_entity_poly.pdbx_strand_id
1 'polypeptide(L)' 'PIEAFEVDGLGVLVLEYLPEFRTLGELDAETVAGLAPDLFATLRTVHDAGLTHGDLRAENVLVADGELYV' A
#
# COMPACT_ATOMS: atom_id res chain seq x y z
N PRO A 1 -7.29 -0.98 8.43
CA PRO A 1 -7.21 -2.38 8.93
C PRO A 1 -8.60 -2.87 9.32
N ILE A 2 -8.89 -4.16 9.11
CA ILE A 2 -10.16 -4.78 9.52
C ILE A 2 -10.15 -5.00 11.04
N GLU A 3 -9.05 -5.52 11.57
CA GLU A 3 -8.85 -5.76 13.01
C GLU A 3 -7.38 -5.67 13.39
N ALA A 4 -7.10 -5.29 14.64
CA ALA A 4 -5.77 -5.33 15.23
C ALA A 4 -5.89 -5.76 16.70
N PHE A 5 -5.22 -6.84 17.09
CA PHE A 5 -5.33 -7.43 18.43
C PHE A 5 -4.07 -8.19 18.84
N GLU A 6 -3.99 -8.62 20.09
CA GLU A 6 -2.88 -9.42 20.64
C GLU A 6 -3.37 -10.83 21.01
N VAL A 7 -2.58 -11.86 20.68
CA VAL A 7 -2.78 -13.25 21.14
C VAL A 7 -1.46 -13.82 21.60
N ASP A 8 -1.40 -14.32 22.84
CA ASP A 8 -0.22 -14.94 23.43
C ASP A 8 1.07 -14.11 23.28
N GLY A 9 0.96 -12.78 23.38
CA GLY A 9 2.08 -11.83 23.23
C GLY A 9 2.47 -11.51 21.78
N LEU A 10 1.72 -11.99 20.78
CA LEU A 10 1.90 -11.69 19.36
C LEU A 10 0.89 -10.63 18.91
N GLY A 11 1.38 -9.57 18.27
CA GLY A 11 0.52 -8.60 17.58
C GLY A 11 0.01 -9.18 16.26
N VAL A 12 -1.31 -9.19 16.08
CA VAL A 12 -2.00 -9.68 14.88
C VAL A 12 -2.69 -8.52 14.20
N LEU A 13 -2.43 -8.36 12.90
CA LEU A 13 -3.07 -7.37 12.05
C LEU A 13 -3.85 -8.09 10.96
N VAL A 14 -5.17 -7.86 10.91
CA VAL A 14 -6.05 -8.40 9.89
C VAL A 14 -6.33 -7.32 8.86
N LEU A 15 -5.99 -7.64 7.61
CA LEU A 15 -6.11 -6.75 6.45
C LEU A 15 -6.99 -7.42 5.40
N GLU A 16 -7.35 -6.62 4.41
CA GLU A 16 -7.96 -7.13 3.18
C GLU A 16 -7.03 -8.13 2.49
N TYR A 17 -7.61 -9.17 1.92
CA TYR A 17 -6.88 -10.18 1.15
C TYR A 17 -7.01 -9.88 -0.34
N LEU A 18 -5.87 -9.62 -0.99
CA LEU A 18 -5.79 -9.47 -2.44
C LEU A 18 -5.38 -10.83 -3.06
N PRO A 19 -6.28 -11.51 -3.82
CA PRO A 19 -5.98 -12.83 -4.38
C PRO A 19 -4.90 -12.78 -5.46
N GLU A 20 -4.84 -11.69 -6.23
CA GLU A 20 -3.84 -11.43 -7.25
C GLU A 20 -3.43 -9.95 -7.18
N PHE A 21 -2.13 -9.69 -7.23
CA PHE A 21 -1.58 -8.33 -7.29
C PHE A 21 -0.19 -8.37 -7.92
N ARG A 22 0.29 -7.20 -8.33
CA ARG A 22 1.70 -6.94 -8.63
C ARG A 22 2.19 -5.77 -7.81
N THR A 23 3.46 -5.76 -7.45
CA THR A 23 4.10 -4.60 -6.83
C THR A 23 4.50 -3.58 -7.89
N LEU A 24 4.69 -2.30 -7.52
CA LEU A 24 5.22 -1.31 -8.47
C LEU A 24 6.58 -1.73 -9.06
N GLY A 25 7.38 -2.48 -8.32
CA GLY A 25 8.69 -2.96 -8.78
C GLY A 25 8.62 -4.00 -9.91
N GLU A 26 7.46 -4.62 -10.11
CA GLU A 26 7.23 -5.63 -11.15
C GLU A 26 6.59 -5.04 -12.43
N LEU A 27 6.23 -3.75 -12.40
CA LEU A 27 5.62 -3.05 -13.53
C LEU A 27 6.67 -2.35 -14.38
N ASP A 28 6.35 -2.12 -15.65
CA ASP A 28 7.17 -1.29 -16.52
C ASP A 28 7.07 0.21 -16.15
N ALA A 29 8.05 0.99 -16.58
CA ALA A 29 8.17 2.39 -16.20
C ALA A 29 7.02 3.28 -16.71
N GLU A 30 6.42 2.95 -17.86
CA GLU A 30 5.30 3.71 -18.42
C GLU A 30 4.06 3.52 -17.54
N THR A 31 3.77 2.28 -17.16
CA THR A 31 2.69 1.95 -16.22
C THR A 31 2.91 2.62 -14.86
N VAL A 32 4.13 2.56 -14.31
CA VAL A 32 4.46 3.22 -13.02
C VAL A 32 4.28 4.74 -13.12
N ALA A 33 4.68 5.35 -14.22
CA ALA A 33 4.50 6.79 -14.42
C ALA A 33 3.01 7.18 -14.46
N GLY A 34 2.16 6.33 -15.05
CA GLY A 34 0.72 6.51 -15.06
C GLY A 34 0.08 6.44 -13.66
N LEU A 35 0.63 5.64 -12.76
CA LEU A 35 0.14 5.45 -11.38
C LEU A 35 0.70 6.48 -10.38
N ALA A 36 1.75 7.21 -10.74
CA ALA A 36 2.40 8.17 -9.85
C ALA A 36 1.45 9.24 -9.27
N PRO A 37 0.53 9.85 -10.05
CA PRO A 37 -0.42 10.82 -9.51
C PRO A 37 -1.27 10.26 -8.36
N ASP A 38 -1.80 9.05 -8.52
CA ASP A 38 -2.64 8.39 -7.51
C ASP A 38 -1.81 8.02 -6.27
N LEU A 39 -0.58 7.53 -6.46
CA LEU A 39 0.34 7.26 -5.34
C LEU A 39 0.58 8.52 -4.52
N PHE A 40 0.90 9.65 -5.16
CA PHE A 40 1.14 10.90 -4.45
C PHE A 40 -0.12 11.47 -3.79
N ALA A 41 -1.31 11.24 -4.35
CA ALA A 41 -2.57 11.59 -3.70
C ALA A 41 -2.81 10.77 -2.41
N THR A 42 -2.53 9.47 -2.45
CA THR A 42 -2.62 8.59 -1.27
C THR A 42 -1.62 9.00 -0.19
N LEU A 43 -0.36 9.25 -0.55
CA LEU A 43 0.67 9.71 0.39
C LEU A 43 0.34 11.06 1.01
N ARG A 44 -0.24 11.99 0.22
CA ARG A 44 -0.74 13.27 0.75
C ARG A 44 -1.81 13.04 1.81
N THR A 45 -2.76 12.13 1.57
CA THR A 45 -3.82 11.79 2.55
C THR A 45 -3.22 11.30 3.87
N VAL A 46 -2.20 10.45 3.80
CA VAL A 46 -1.46 9.96 4.99
C VAL A 46 -0.74 11.13 5.70
N HIS A 47 -0.05 11.99 4.95
CA HIS A 47 0.66 13.15 5.50
C HIS A 47 -0.28 14.19 6.12
N ASP A 48 -1.44 14.45 5.52
CA ASP A 48 -2.44 15.38 6.04
C ASP A 48 -3.04 14.88 7.35
N ALA A 49 -3.06 13.56 7.58
CA ALA A 49 -3.41 12.94 8.85
C ALA A 49 -2.26 12.98 9.90
N GLY A 50 -1.11 13.60 9.56
CA GLY A 50 0.06 13.67 10.42
C GLY A 50 0.85 12.36 10.51
N LEU A 51 0.55 11.39 9.64
CA LEU A 51 1.24 10.11 9.55
C LEU A 51 2.27 10.16 8.43
N THR A 52 3.28 9.31 8.50
CA THR A 52 4.18 9.03 7.38
C THR A 52 4.16 7.53 7.13
N HIS A 53 4.28 7.11 5.86
CA HIS A 53 4.27 5.69 5.52
C HIS A 53 5.39 4.89 6.22
N GLY A 54 6.56 5.52 6.44
CA GLY A 54 7.66 4.95 7.22
C GLY A 54 8.61 4.03 6.43
N ASP A 55 8.10 3.24 5.48
CA ASP A 55 8.91 2.35 4.61
C ASP A 55 8.41 2.34 3.16
N LEU A 56 8.29 3.52 2.54
CA LEU A 56 7.81 3.61 1.17
C LEU A 56 8.87 3.10 0.19
N ARG A 57 8.54 2.02 -0.52
CA ARG A 57 9.38 1.37 -1.53
C ARG A 57 8.50 0.65 -2.55
N ALA A 58 9.03 0.40 -3.73
CA ALA A 58 8.24 -0.15 -4.85
C ALA A 58 7.60 -1.51 -4.52
N GLU A 59 8.22 -2.29 -3.64
CA GLU A 59 7.75 -3.60 -3.19
C GLU A 59 6.60 -3.52 -2.17
N ASN A 60 6.43 -2.38 -1.51
CA ASN A 60 5.37 -2.16 -0.52
C ASN A 60 4.13 -1.46 -1.11
N VAL A 61 4.15 -1.12 -2.40
CA VAL A 61 2.99 -0.56 -3.10
C VAL A 61 2.43 -1.62 -4.02
N LEU A 62 1.21 -2.07 -3.73
CA LEU A 62 0.55 -3.12 -4.48
C LEU A 62 -0.40 -2.52 -5.50
N VAL A 63 -0.55 -3.21 -6.62
CA VAL A 63 -1.47 -2.87 -7.71
C VAL A 63 -2.36 -4.09 -7.96
N ALA A 64 -3.65 -3.93 -7.72
CA ALA A 64 -4.67 -4.93 -7.97
C ALA A 64 -5.81 -4.28 -8.74
N ASP A 65 -6.24 -4.90 -9.84
CA ASP A 65 -7.29 -4.38 -10.73
C ASP A 65 -7.11 -2.92 -11.18
N GLY A 66 -5.86 -2.46 -11.26
CA GLY A 66 -5.50 -1.09 -11.66
C GLY A 66 -5.55 -0.07 -10.51
N GLU A 67 -5.87 -0.49 -9.30
CA GLU A 67 -5.92 0.36 -8.11
C GLU A 67 -4.66 0.18 -7.24
N LEU A 68 -4.25 1.26 -6.57
CA LEU A 68 -3.10 1.26 -5.67
C LEU A 68 -3.52 0.94 -4.23
N TYR A 69 -2.74 0.07 -3.59
CA TYR A 69 -2.84 -0.26 -2.17
C TYR A 69 -1.51 0.08 -1.49
N VAL A 70 -1.59 0.95 -0.48
CA VAL A 70 -0.47 1.57 0.25
C VAL A 70 -0.81 1.59 1.74
#